data_AF-A0A059DME3-F1
#
_entry.id   AF-A0A059DME3-F1
#
_cell.length_a   1.000
_cell.length_b   1.000
_cell.length_c   1.000
_cell.angle_alpha   90.00
_cell.angle_beta   90.00
_cell.angle_gamma   90.00
#
_symmetry.space_group_name_H-M   'P 1'
#
loop_
_entity.id
_entity.type
_entity.pdbx_description
1 polymer ?
#
loop_
_entity_poly.entity_id
_entity_poly.type
_entity_poly.pdbx_seq_one_letter_code
_entity_poly.pdbx_strand_id
1 'polypeptide(L)'
;MKSTYWLAALVPLAACATTPPTYTGEIATIVAMNETAPMNGEGDLADDPAIWVNTADPASSLILGTNKDEGVYVYALDGGELQELPVGQVNNVDLRGNIAIASNDAHNVISWFDINPQTLTVSHIGNSPTGKDEPYGICAGLSGETYKAAVTYKDGTIQIWSATWETVDTLSPSLDRVVKLPSKLEGCVFDDANDRLFVGEEAFGVWVVDLKDETAEPSVVDTIAAANGLVEDVEGMSLWLGDDADSGYLVVSAQAADRYVVYDRAPPFAWRGVFTIADNEATGIGGVSHTDGLDISSAPLPGLPGGLLVVQDDANPVSEFNQNFKMVDWTAISEALDLN
;
A
#
# COMPACT_ATOMS: atom_id res chain seq x y z
N MET A 1 56.75 37.36 -24.21
CA MET A 1 55.84 36.39 -23.54
C MET A 1 54.50 36.47 -24.27
N LYS A 2 54.16 35.47 -25.08
CA LYS A 2 52.84 35.38 -25.72
C LYS A 2 52.07 34.28 -24.98
N SER A 3 50.99 34.67 -24.29
CA SER A 3 50.10 33.76 -23.57
C SER A 3 49.16 33.10 -24.58
N THR A 4 49.15 31.77 -24.61
CA THR A 4 48.24 30.97 -25.44
C THR A 4 47.06 30.56 -24.57
N TYR A 5 45.88 31.11 -24.84
CA TYR A 5 44.64 30.70 -24.19
C TYR A 5 44.07 29.47 -24.90
N TRP A 6 43.90 28.38 -24.17
CA TRP A 6 43.16 27.20 -24.62
C TRP A 6 41.66 27.43 -24.34
N LEU A 7 40.85 27.51 -25.39
CA LEU A 7 39.39 27.40 -25.25
C LEU A 7 39.06 25.93 -24.94
N ALA A 8 38.58 25.66 -23.73
CA ALA A 8 37.90 24.42 -23.41
C ALA A 8 36.51 24.46 -24.06
N ALA A 9 36.27 23.58 -25.04
CA ALA A 9 34.95 23.37 -25.60
C ALA A 9 34.09 22.61 -24.58
N LEU A 10 33.08 23.26 -24.01
CA LEU A 10 32.00 22.59 -23.30
C LEU A 10 31.17 21.83 -24.34
N VAL A 11 31.20 20.50 -24.28
CA VAL A 11 30.25 19.63 -25.00
C VAL A 11 29.02 19.50 -24.11
N PRO A 12 27.83 19.97 -24.51
CA PRO A 12 26.61 19.71 -23.77
C PRO A 12 26.27 18.23 -23.93
N LEU A 13 26.32 17.46 -22.84
CA LEU A 13 25.68 16.16 -22.75
C LEU A 13 24.17 16.41 -22.80
N ALA A 14 23.58 16.24 -23.99
CA ALA A 14 22.15 16.13 -24.13
C ALA A 14 21.73 14.81 -23.50
N ALA A 15 21.24 14.87 -22.25
CA ALA A 15 20.50 13.76 -21.67
C ALA A 15 19.28 13.54 -22.55
N CYS A 16 19.23 12.40 -23.25
CA CYS A 16 18.01 11.96 -23.89
C CYS A 16 17.03 11.64 -22.75
N ALA A 17 16.17 12.59 -22.40
CA ALA A 17 14.97 12.30 -21.63
C ALA A 17 14.08 11.46 -22.55
N THR A 18 14.22 10.14 -22.48
CA THR A 18 13.28 9.21 -23.11
C THR A 18 11.98 9.34 -22.36
N THR A 19 10.97 9.96 -22.98
CA THR A 19 9.62 9.97 -22.44
C THR A 19 9.20 8.51 -22.20
N PRO A 20 8.73 8.15 -20.99
CA PRO A 20 8.28 6.79 -20.73
C PRO A 20 7.21 6.39 -21.75
N PRO A 21 7.21 5.13 -22.22
CA PRO A 21 6.20 4.66 -23.15
C PRO A 21 4.81 4.75 -22.51
N THR A 22 3.85 5.32 -23.24
CA THR A 22 2.47 5.48 -22.77
C THR A 22 1.72 4.15 -22.89
N TYR A 23 1.02 3.76 -21.83
CA TYR A 23 0.04 2.66 -21.91
C TYR A 23 -1.05 2.98 -22.95
N THR A 24 -1.37 2.01 -23.80
CA THR A 24 -2.37 2.15 -24.88
C THR A 24 -3.45 1.07 -24.86
N GLY A 25 -3.42 0.20 -23.84
CA GLY A 25 -4.44 -0.83 -23.66
C GLY A 25 -5.76 -0.26 -23.15
N GLU A 26 -6.75 -1.14 -23.03
CA GLU A 26 -8.04 -0.81 -22.45
C GLU A 26 -7.90 -0.55 -20.94
N ILE A 27 -8.71 0.38 -20.41
CA ILE A 27 -8.80 0.65 -18.97
C ILE A 27 -10.25 0.38 -18.58
N ALA A 28 -10.47 -0.61 -17.72
CA ALA A 28 -11.78 -0.87 -17.16
C ALA A 28 -12.20 0.28 -16.24
N THR A 29 -13.46 0.67 -16.28
CA THR A 29 -14.01 1.71 -15.40
C THR A 29 -14.88 1.07 -14.35
N ILE A 30 -14.50 1.26 -13.09
CA ILE A 30 -15.21 0.81 -11.90
C ILE A 30 -15.76 2.03 -11.18
N VAL A 31 -16.71 1.83 -10.27
CA VAL A 31 -17.23 2.89 -9.41
C VAL A 31 -17.14 2.45 -7.95
N ALA A 32 -16.90 3.40 -7.05
CA ALA A 32 -16.98 3.15 -5.62
C ALA A 32 -18.44 2.92 -5.19
N MET A 33 -18.64 1.98 -4.27
CA MET A 33 -19.95 1.68 -3.68
C MET A 33 -20.20 2.46 -2.40
N ASN A 34 -19.14 2.89 -1.71
CA ASN A 34 -19.19 3.66 -0.49
C ASN A 34 -17.88 4.44 -0.28
N GLU A 35 -17.84 5.31 0.72
CA GLU A 35 -16.65 6.06 1.11
C GLU A 35 -16.63 6.32 2.61
N THR A 36 -15.44 6.52 3.19
CA THR A 36 -15.31 6.87 4.60
C THR A 36 -15.69 8.33 4.87
N ALA A 37 -16.03 8.62 6.12
CA ALA A 37 -16.05 9.99 6.61
C ALA A 37 -14.69 10.67 6.31
N PRO A 38 -14.71 11.96 5.93
CA PRO A 38 -13.49 12.66 5.54
C PRO A 38 -12.57 12.94 6.73
N MET A 39 -11.28 12.87 6.50
CA MET A 39 -10.27 13.45 7.39
C MET A 39 -10.30 14.97 7.22
N ASN A 40 -10.95 15.68 8.14
CA ASN A 40 -11.23 17.11 7.97
C ASN A 40 -9.94 17.93 8.00
N GLY A 41 -9.58 18.57 6.88
CA GLY A 41 -8.39 19.40 6.79
C GLY A 41 -7.98 19.75 5.37
N GLU A 42 -6.87 20.46 5.25
CA GLU A 42 -6.22 20.83 3.99
C GLU A 42 -4.84 20.18 3.94
N GLY A 43 -4.41 19.77 2.75
CA GLY A 43 -3.13 19.10 2.50
C GLY A 43 -3.27 17.60 2.21
N ASP A 44 -2.11 16.97 2.10
CA ASP A 44 -1.92 15.53 1.97
C ASP A 44 -2.03 14.87 3.36
N LEU A 45 -3.23 14.37 3.67
CA LEU A 45 -3.63 13.86 4.98
C LEU A 45 -3.86 12.35 4.95
N ALA A 46 -4.86 11.88 4.23
CA ALA A 46 -5.19 10.45 4.17
C ALA A 46 -4.17 9.74 3.30
N ASP A 47 -3.67 8.60 3.73
CA ASP A 47 -2.61 7.89 2.99
C ASP A 47 -2.93 6.43 2.74
N ASP A 48 -3.04 5.61 3.78
CA ASP A 48 -3.06 4.17 3.64
C ASP A 48 -4.17 3.50 4.44
N PRO A 49 -4.99 2.64 3.80
CA PRO A 49 -5.98 1.85 4.50
C PRO A 49 -5.45 0.46 4.90
N ALA A 50 -6.05 -0.14 5.92
CA ALA A 50 -5.95 -1.57 6.21
C ALA A 50 -7.31 -2.15 6.64
N ILE A 51 -7.69 -3.30 6.08
CA ILE A 51 -8.99 -3.93 6.32
C ILE A 51 -8.85 -5.03 7.38
N TRP A 52 -9.43 -4.80 8.56
CA TRP A 52 -9.50 -5.81 9.60
C TRP A 52 -10.82 -6.59 9.52
N VAL A 53 -10.73 -7.87 9.18
CA VAL A 53 -11.91 -8.76 9.10
C VAL A 53 -12.23 -9.37 10.46
N ASN A 54 -13.41 -9.05 10.98
CA ASN A 54 -13.94 -9.69 12.17
C ASN A 54 -14.50 -11.08 11.82
N THR A 55 -13.71 -12.13 11.99
CA THR A 55 -14.12 -13.50 11.65
C THR A 55 -15.32 -14.02 12.45
N ALA A 56 -15.60 -13.45 13.63
CA ALA A 56 -16.75 -13.83 14.45
C ALA A 56 -18.03 -13.10 14.03
N ASP A 57 -17.90 -11.91 13.47
CA ASP A 57 -19.01 -11.09 12.97
C ASP A 57 -18.54 -10.20 11.81
N PRO A 58 -18.55 -10.69 10.55
CA PRO A 58 -18.00 -9.97 9.40
C PRO A 58 -18.62 -8.58 9.17
N ALA A 59 -19.84 -8.33 9.65
CA ALA A 59 -20.48 -7.01 9.58
C ALA A 59 -19.83 -5.96 10.51
N SER A 60 -19.15 -6.41 11.55
CA SER A 60 -18.39 -5.59 12.50
C SER A 60 -16.90 -5.54 12.16
N SER A 61 -16.54 -5.76 10.89
CA SER A 61 -15.17 -5.53 10.40
C SER A 61 -14.85 -4.04 10.38
N LEU A 62 -13.57 -3.71 10.36
CA LEU A 62 -13.07 -2.34 10.48
C LEU A 62 -12.18 -1.99 9.28
N ILE A 63 -12.11 -0.70 8.98
CA ILE A 63 -11.10 -0.12 8.10
C ILE A 63 -10.27 0.79 8.99
N LEU A 64 -8.96 0.55 9.06
CA LEU A 64 -8.00 1.49 9.62
C LEU A 64 -7.52 2.38 8.48
N GLY A 65 -7.26 3.65 8.75
CA GLY A 65 -6.72 4.59 7.77
C GLY A 65 -5.73 5.53 8.42
N THR A 66 -4.57 5.73 7.82
CA THR A 66 -3.59 6.69 8.32
C THR A 66 -3.92 8.11 7.89
N ASN A 67 -3.67 9.03 8.81
CA ASN A 67 -3.57 10.46 8.60
C ASN A 67 -2.11 10.87 8.85
N LYS A 68 -1.41 11.33 7.82
CA LYS A 68 0.01 11.71 7.80
C LYS A 68 0.41 12.72 8.88
N ASP A 69 -0.53 13.52 9.36
CA ASP A 69 -0.29 14.54 10.38
C ASP A 69 -0.76 14.15 11.78
N GLU A 70 -1.81 13.34 11.90
CA GLU A 70 -2.56 13.19 13.16
C GLU A 70 -2.40 11.79 13.79
N GLY A 71 -2.45 10.72 12.99
CA GLY A 71 -2.41 9.36 13.51
C GLY A 71 -3.26 8.36 12.72
N VAL A 72 -3.88 7.41 13.43
CA VAL A 72 -4.70 6.35 12.81
C VAL A 72 -6.18 6.60 13.11
N TYR A 73 -7.00 6.53 12.07
CA TYR A 73 -8.45 6.56 12.14
C TYR A 73 -9.02 5.16 11.97
N VAL A 74 -10.17 4.90 12.58
CA VAL A 74 -10.88 3.62 12.51
C VAL A 74 -12.30 3.89 12.04
N TYR A 75 -12.71 3.18 11.00
CA TYR A 75 -14.01 3.29 10.37
C TYR A 75 -14.75 1.94 10.40
N ALA A 76 -16.08 2.01 10.46
CA ALA A 76 -16.95 0.89 10.13
C ALA A 76 -17.02 0.67 8.61
N LEU A 77 -17.52 -0.50 8.17
CA LEU A 77 -17.73 -0.80 6.74
C LEU A 77 -18.76 0.13 6.05
N ASP A 78 -19.60 0.82 6.81
CA ASP A 78 -20.49 1.85 6.26
C ASP A 78 -19.81 3.22 6.08
N GLY A 79 -18.52 3.32 6.40
CA GLY A 79 -17.71 4.54 6.28
C GLY A 79 -17.76 5.44 7.50
N GLY A 80 -18.59 5.14 8.51
CA GLY A 80 -18.65 5.93 9.73
C GLY A 80 -17.37 5.83 10.56
N GLU A 81 -16.82 6.98 10.97
CA GLU A 81 -15.69 7.04 11.89
C GLU A 81 -16.12 6.55 13.29
N LEU A 82 -15.34 5.65 13.86
CA LEU A 82 -15.55 5.06 15.18
C LEU A 82 -14.53 5.55 16.21
N GLN A 83 -13.30 5.78 15.77
CA GLN A 83 -12.19 6.13 16.64
C GLN A 83 -11.11 6.91 15.89
N GLU A 84 -10.47 7.83 16.61
CA GLU A 84 -9.22 8.48 16.24
C GLU A 84 -8.15 8.11 17.28
N LEU A 85 -6.94 7.79 16.82
CA LEU A 85 -5.75 7.49 17.63
C LEU A 85 -4.66 8.52 17.31
N PRO A 86 -4.49 9.59 18.11
CA PRO A 86 -3.55 10.66 17.84
C PRO A 86 -2.12 10.26 18.21
N VAL A 87 -1.51 9.41 17.38
CA VAL A 87 -0.17 8.85 17.59
C VAL A 87 0.93 9.61 16.84
N GLY A 88 0.58 10.74 16.20
CA GLY A 88 1.52 11.58 15.45
C GLY A 88 1.61 11.17 13.98
N GLN A 89 2.72 11.52 13.36
CA GLN A 89 2.90 11.42 11.91
C GLN A 89 3.14 9.97 11.49
N VAL A 90 2.04 9.26 11.21
CA VAL A 90 2.06 7.90 10.67
C VAL A 90 1.86 7.93 9.17
N ASN A 91 2.60 7.09 8.44
CA ASN A 91 2.53 7.06 6.98
C ASN A 91 1.61 5.92 6.53
N ASN A 92 2.07 4.66 6.61
CA ASN A 92 1.29 3.49 6.21
C ASN A 92 0.81 2.65 7.41
N VAL A 93 -0.17 1.78 7.19
CA VAL A 93 -0.71 0.83 8.19
C VAL A 93 -0.99 -0.53 7.56
N ASP A 94 -0.63 -1.60 8.24
CA ASP A 94 -1.02 -2.97 7.84
C ASP A 94 -1.20 -3.84 9.09
N LEU A 95 -1.81 -5.01 8.93
CA LEU A 95 -2.19 -5.89 10.02
C LEU A 95 -2.06 -7.38 9.69
N ARG A 96 -1.91 -8.18 10.75
CA ARG A 96 -2.19 -9.62 10.73
C ARG A 96 -2.91 -10.02 12.00
N GLY A 97 -4.02 -10.74 11.82
CA GLY A 97 -4.93 -11.05 12.92
C GLY A 97 -5.41 -9.77 13.60
N ASN A 98 -5.21 -9.66 14.92
CA ASN A 98 -5.64 -8.50 15.70
C ASN A 98 -4.51 -7.51 15.98
N ILE A 99 -3.35 -7.66 15.34
CA ILE A 99 -2.20 -6.78 15.52
C ILE A 99 -1.97 -5.98 14.25
N ALA A 100 -2.09 -4.66 14.38
CA ALA A 100 -1.74 -3.70 13.34
C ALA A 100 -0.42 -2.99 13.69
N ILE A 101 0.26 -2.53 12.65
CA ILE A 101 1.49 -1.74 12.74
C ILE A 101 1.37 -0.50 11.85
N ALA A 102 2.03 0.58 12.24
CA ALA A 102 2.20 1.76 11.40
C ALA A 102 3.65 2.24 11.42
N SER A 103 4.17 2.72 10.29
CA SER A 103 5.39 3.51 10.25
C SER A 103 5.10 4.87 10.86
N ASN A 104 5.96 5.35 11.75
CA ASN A 104 5.77 6.63 12.44
C ASN A 104 7.06 7.46 12.37
N ASP A 105 7.02 8.49 11.52
CA ASP A 105 8.12 9.39 11.23
C ASP A 105 8.38 10.35 12.40
N ALA A 106 7.32 10.82 13.08
CA ALA A 106 7.45 11.72 14.23
C ALA A 106 8.38 11.18 15.34
N HIS A 107 8.53 9.85 15.41
CA HIS A 107 9.32 9.16 16.44
C HIS A 107 10.38 8.20 15.89
N ASN A 108 10.48 7.99 14.58
CA ASN A 108 11.36 6.99 13.96
C ASN A 108 11.13 5.55 14.51
N VAL A 109 9.86 5.13 14.56
CA VAL A 109 9.42 3.86 15.17
C VAL A 109 8.44 3.10 14.28
N ILE A 110 8.33 1.79 14.53
CA ILE A 110 7.13 1.02 14.24
C ILE A 110 6.17 1.21 15.42
N SER A 111 5.00 1.78 15.18
CA SER A 111 3.91 1.85 16.15
C SER A 111 3.08 0.58 16.09
N TRP A 112 2.70 0.02 17.23
CA TRP A 112 1.96 -1.24 17.33
C TRP A 112 0.58 -1.00 17.93
N PHE A 113 -0.41 -1.72 17.41
CA PHE A 113 -1.80 -1.62 17.86
C PHE A 113 -2.42 -3.00 18.07
N ASP A 114 -3.28 -3.12 19.09
CA ASP A 114 -4.16 -4.27 19.32
C ASP A 114 -5.59 -3.90 18.96
N ILE A 115 -6.28 -4.81 18.28
CA ILE A 115 -7.69 -4.69 17.89
C ILE A 115 -8.50 -5.66 18.74
N ASN A 116 -9.38 -5.14 19.59
CA ASN A 116 -10.26 -5.97 20.39
C ASN A 116 -11.49 -6.42 19.58
N PRO A 117 -11.64 -7.72 19.24
CA PRO A 117 -12.71 -8.17 18.35
C PRO A 117 -14.11 -8.12 18.96
N GLN A 118 -14.23 -7.94 20.29
CA GLN A 118 -15.53 -7.84 20.97
C GLN A 118 -15.98 -6.39 21.13
N THR A 119 -15.07 -5.47 21.41
CA THR A 119 -15.40 -4.05 21.64
C THR A 119 -15.15 -3.17 20.42
N LEU A 120 -14.49 -3.71 19.39
CA LEU A 120 -14.04 -2.99 18.19
C LEU A 120 -13.08 -1.83 18.50
N THR A 121 -12.48 -1.85 19.69
CA THR A 121 -11.55 -0.81 20.13
C THR A 121 -10.17 -1.15 19.61
N VAL A 122 -9.54 -0.17 18.95
CA VAL A 122 -8.12 -0.24 18.59
C VAL A 122 -7.32 0.49 19.67
N SER A 123 -6.20 -0.07 20.11
CA SER A 123 -5.36 0.53 21.16
C SER A 123 -3.92 0.56 20.72
N HIS A 124 -3.25 1.71 20.88
CA HIS A 124 -1.79 1.79 20.75
C HIS A 124 -1.16 1.06 21.94
N ILE A 125 -0.30 0.09 21.66
CA ILE A 125 0.26 -0.85 22.64
C ILE A 125 1.78 -0.72 22.80
N GLY A 126 2.44 0.07 21.96
CA GLY A 126 3.87 0.35 22.10
C GLY A 126 4.54 0.74 20.80
N ASN A 127 5.82 1.12 20.92
CA ASN A 127 6.66 1.54 19.81
C ASN A 127 7.97 0.75 19.81
N SER A 128 8.45 0.40 18.63
CA SER A 128 9.76 -0.22 18.42
C SER A 128 10.63 0.72 17.58
N PRO A 129 11.76 1.23 18.11
CA PRO A 129 12.67 2.08 17.34
C PRO A 129 13.22 1.35 16.14
N THR A 130 13.09 1.93 14.95
CA THR A 130 13.65 1.36 13.71
C THR A 130 15.18 1.50 13.63
N GLY A 131 15.73 2.44 14.41
CA GLY A 131 17.15 2.81 14.37
C GLY A 131 17.56 3.54 13.10
N LYS A 132 16.60 4.00 12.28
CA LYS A 132 16.80 4.78 11.06
C LYS A 132 15.73 5.86 10.97
N ASP A 133 16.16 7.07 10.60
CA ASP A 133 15.27 8.23 10.48
C ASP A 133 14.30 8.07 9.30
N GLU A 134 13.12 8.69 9.43
CA GLU A 134 12.08 8.79 8.40
C GLU A 134 11.62 7.42 7.85
N PRO A 135 11.12 6.49 8.71
CA PRO A 135 10.38 5.34 8.23
C PRO A 135 9.20 5.82 7.36
N TYR A 136 9.05 5.23 6.18
CA TYR A 136 8.09 5.70 5.18
C TYR A 136 7.00 4.66 4.98
N GLY A 137 7.10 3.74 4.03
CA GLY A 137 6.14 2.63 3.93
C GLY A 137 6.28 1.57 5.03
N ILE A 138 5.18 0.87 5.30
CA ILE A 138 5.17 -0.31 6.15
C ILE A 138 4.17 -1.35 5.65
N CYS A 139 4.51 -2.63 5.80
CA CYS A 139 3.56 -3.72 5.64
C CYS A 139 3.83 -4.83 6.66
N ALA A 140 2.79 -5.56 7.00
CA ALA A 140 2.77 -6.68 7.92
C ALA A 140 2.66 -8.00 7.14
N GLY A 141 3.16 -9.07 7.74
CA GLY A 141 3.12 -10.39 7.14
C GLY A 141 3.29 -11.50 8.15
N LEU A 142 3.14 -12.74 7.69
CA LEU A 142 3.49 -13.94 8.45
C LEU A 142 4.50 -14.77 7.66
N SER A 143 5.51 -15.27 8.35
CA SER A 143 6.36 -16.37 7.85
C SER A 143 6.22 -17.54 8.80
N GLY A 144 5.41 -18.53 8.40
CA GLY A 144 4.87 -19.52 9.32
C GLY A 144 4.01 -18.85 10.41
N GLU A 145 4.38 -19.02 11.68
CA GLU A 145 3.73 -18.36 12.83
C GLU A 145 4.43 -17.07 13.27
N THR A 146 5.54 -16.69 12.60
CA THR A 146 6.32 -15.50 12.98
C THR A 146 5.74 -14.27 12.31
N TYR A 147 5.37 -13.26 13.10
CA TYR A 147 4.95 -11.98 12.56
C TYR A 147 6.14 -11.25 11.94
N LYS A 148 5.93 -10.70 10.76
CA LYS A 148 6.90 -9.92 10.03
C LYS A 148 6.41 -8.50 9.85
N ALA A 149 7.34 -7.55 9.87
CA ALA A 149 7.10 -6.18 9.47
C ALA A 149 8.21 -5.77 8.48
N ALA A 150 7.83 -5.23 7.33
CA ALA A 150 8.78 -4.58 6.43
C ALA A 150 8.57 -3.06 6.50
N VAL A 151 9.64 -2.33 6.80
CA VAL A 151 9.65 -0.85 6.79
C VAL A 151 10.47 -0.40 5.59
N THR A 152 9.89 0.40 4.72
CA THR A 152 10.54 0.97 3.53
C THR A 152 10.97 2.42 3.78
N TYR A 153 11.90 2.90 2.95
CA TYR A 153 12.52 4.20 3.15
C TYR A 153 12.76 4.91 1.82
N LYS A 154 12.77 6.24 1.90
CA LYS A 154 13.00 7.13 0.75
C LYS A 154 14.35 6.98 0.05
N ASP A 155 15.30 6.31 0.70
CA ASP A 155 16.63 6.08 0.14
C ASP A 155 16.78 4.71 -0.56
N GLY A 156 15.74 3.86 -0.59
CA GLY A 156 15.81 2.50 -1.14
C GLY A 156 16.09 1.41 -0.14
N THR A 157 16.13 1.71 1.16
CA THR A 157 16.30 0.70 2.21
C THR A 157 14.98 0.01 2.51
N ILE A 158 15.03 -1.30 2.74
CA ILE A 158 13.95 -2.08 3.34
C ILE A 158 14.51 -2.74 4.61
N GLN A 159 13.87 -2.53 5.74
CA GLN A 159 14.14 -3.28 6.97
C GLN A 159 13.07 -4.35 7.18
N ILE A 160 13.46 -5.61 7.33
CA ILE A 160 12.55 -6.73 7.59
C ILE A 160 12.76 -7.19 9.02
N TRP A 161 11.72 -7.07 9.83
CA TRP A 161 11.69 -7.38 11.25
C TRP A 161 10.89 -8.66 11.50
N SER A 162 11.29 -9.42 12.52
CA SER A 162 10.45 -10.43 13.16
C SER A 162 9.88 -9.89 14.45
N ALA A 163 8.67 -10.35 14.81
CA ALA A 163 8.15 -10.21 16.15
C ALA A 163 7.50 -11.52 16.59
N THR A 164 7.73 -11.87 17.86
CA THR A 164 7.03 -12.95 18.55
C THR A 164 6.57 -12.45 19.90
N TRP A 165 5.47 -13.00 20.41
CA TRP A 165 4.90 -12.63 21.69
C TRP A 165 4.02 -13.75 22.25
N GLU A 166 3.96 -13.88 23.57
CA GLU A 166 2.95 -14.70 24.25
C GLU A 166 1.70 -13.85 24.57
N THR A 167 1.95 -12.61 24.99
CA THR A 167 0.97 -11.54 25.16
C THR A 167 1.51 -10.26 24.54
N VAL A 168 0.62 -9.33 24.19
CA VAL A 168 1.01 -8.01 23.66
C VAL A 168 2.09 -7.32 24.52
N ASP A 169 2.01 -7.43 25.86
CA ASP A 169 3.00 -6.85 26.79
C ASP A 169 4.42 -7.46 26.66
N THR A 170 4.54 -8.63 26.02
CA THR A 170 5.82 -9.34 25.78
C THR A 170 6.34 -9.18 24.36
N LEU A 171 5.71 -8.32 23.56
CA LEU A 171 6.11 -8.01 22.20
C LEU A 171 7.60 -7.61 22.15
N SER A 172 8.39 -8.41 21.42
CA SER A 172 9.82 -8.18 21.26
C SER A 172 10.22 -8.29 19.79
N PRO A 173 10.18 -7.17 19.04
CA PRO A 173 10.60 -7.16 17.64
C PRO A 173 12.13 -7.17 17.50
N SER A 174 12.64 -7.85 16.48
CA SER A 174 14.05 -7.90 16.10
C SER A 174 14.23 -7.64 14.61
N LEU A 175 15.22 -6.82 14.24
CA LEU A 175 15.59 -6.62 12.84
C LEU A 175 16.34 -7.85 12.35
N ASP A 176 15.78 -8.54 11.35
CA ASP A 176 16.37 -9.76 10.80
C ASP A 176 17.24 -9.48 9.58
N ARG A 177 16.72 -8.67 8.66
CA ARG A 177 17.32 -8.46 7.33
C ARG A 177 17.17 -7.03 6.87
N VAL A 178 18.16 -6.55 6.13
CA VAL A 178 18.12 -5.27 5.41
C VAL A 178 18.35 -5.55 3.93
N VAL A 179 17.47 -5.03 3.07
CA VAL A 179 17.58 -5.10 1.61
C VAL A 179 17.74 -3.68 1.07
N LYS A 180 18.48 -3.54 -0.04
CA LYS A 180 18.71 -2.25 -0.69
C LYS A 180 18.27 -2.30 -2.15
N LEU A 181 17.31 -1.47 -2.50
CA LEU A 181 16.91 -1.14 -3.87
C LEU A 181 17.49 0.23 -4.27
N PRO A 182 17.46 0.58 -5.57
CA PRO A 182 18.17 1.75 -6.08
C PRO A 182 17.65 3.11 -5.57
N SER A 183 16.34 3.28 -5.42
CA SER A 183 15.72 4.57 -5.10
C SER A 183 14.49 4.44 -4.19
N LYS A 184 13.69 5.50 -4.11
CA LYS A 184 12.63 5.72 -3.13
C LYS A 184 11.58 4.59 -3.16
N LEU A 185 11.18 4.11 -1.98
CA LEU A 185 10.25 3.00 -1.78
C LEU A 185 9.19 3.39 -0.77
N GLU A 186 7.94 3.02 -1.04
CA GLU A 186 6.80 3.21 -0.15
C GLU A 186 5.98 1.92 -0.08
N GLY A 187 5.08 1.71 -1.06
CA GLY A 187 4.16 0.57 -1.09
C GLY A 187 4.85 -0.79 -0.97
N CYS A 188 4.33 -1.65 -0.10
CA CYS A 188 4.77 -3.02 0.02
C CYS A 188 3.64 -3.94 0.47
N VAL A 189 3.72 -5.22 0.11
CA VAL A 189 2.78 -6.23 0.60
C VAL A 189 3.45 -7.60 0.74
N PHE A 190 3.20 -8.27 1.86
CA PHE A 190 3.64 -9.65 2.07
C PHE A 190 2.67 -10.63 1.40
N ASP A 191 3.24 -11.63 0.74
CA ASP A 191 2.54 -12.87 0.44
C ASP A 191 2.99 -13.95 1.43
N ASP A 192 2.20 -14.09 2.48
CA ASP A 192 2.46 -15.00 3.60
C ASP A 192 2.60 -16.46 3.16
N ALA A 193 1.78 -16.91 2.20
CA ALA A 193 1.77 -18.31 1.77
C ALA A 193 3.03 -18.69 0.97
N ASN A 194 3.62 -17.70 0.28
CA ASN A 194 4.78 -17.90 -0.57
C ASN A 194 6.09 -17.40 0.05
N ASP A 195 6.05 -16.77 1.22
CA ASP A 195 7.20 -16.13 1.89
C ASP A 195 7.93 -15.19 0.92
N ARG A 196 7.19 -14.23 0.37
CA ARG A 196 7.74 -13.17 -0.49
C ARG A 196 7.18 -11.82 -0.09
N LEU A 197 7.94 -10.77 -0.39
CA LEU A 197 7.57 -9.38 -0.17
C LEU A 197 7.59 -8.66 -1.51
N PHE A 198 6.46 -8.08 -1.91
CA PHE A 198 6.40 -7.15 -3.04
C PHE A 198 6.70 -5.73 -2.55
N VAL A 199 7.42 -4.95 -3.35
CA VAL A 199 7.80 -3.56 -3.01
C VAL A 199 7.76 -2.68 -4.24
N GLY A 200 7.16 -1.51 -4.12
CA GLY A 200 7.14 -0.46 -5.14
C GLY A 200 8.40 0.39 -5.04
N GLU A 201 9.12 0.53 -6.16
CA GLU A 201 10.09 1.60 -6.35
C GLU A 201 9.45 2.66 -7.24
N GLU A 202 9.08 3.79 -6.65
CA GLU A 202 8.13 4.77 -7.19
C GLU A 202 8.42 5.16 -8.65
N ALA A 203 9.70 5.45 -8.94
CA ALA A 203 10.15 5.90 -10.25
C ALA A 203 10.64 4.76 -11.19
N PHE A 204 10.44 3.49 -10.83
CA PHE A 204 10.95 2.35 -11.59
C PHE A 204 9.90 1.27 -11.88
N GLY A 205 9.24 0.73 -10.85
CA GLY A 205 8.42 -0.46 -11.00
C GLY A 205 8.23 -1.26 -9.72
N VAL A 206 7.85 -2.52 -9.89
CA VAL A 206 7.54 -3.42 -8.78
C VAL A 206 8.61 -4.50 -8.67
N TRP A 207 9.10 -4.69 -7.46
CA TRP A 207 10.06 -5.72 -7.10
C TRP A 207 9.39 -6.81 -6.27
N VAL A 208 10.00 -8.01 -6.29
CA VAL A 208 9.71 -9.08 -5.34
C VAL A 208 11.00 -9.54 -4.68
N VAL A 209 10.96 -9.62 -3.35
CA VAL A 209 12.03 -10.09 -2.48
C VAL A 209 11.63 -11.47 -1.94
N ASP A 210 12.50 -12.46 -2.14
CA ASP A 210 12.35 -13.80 -1.56
C ASP A 210 12.70 -13.75 -0.06
N LEU A 211 11.81 -14.21 0.82
CA LEU A 211 12.02 -14.24 2.27
C LEU A 211 12.54 -15.60 2.77
N LYS A 212 12.53 -16.65 1.93
CA LYS A 212 13.07 -17.98 2.23
C LYS A 212 14.56 -18.06 1.96
N ASP A 213 15.01 -17.50 0.84
CA ASP A 213 16.41 -17.44 0.45
C ASP A 213 16.96 -16.02 0.60
N GLU A 214 17.57 -15.76 1.75
CA GLU A 214 18.18 -14.44 2.02
C GLU A 214 19.33 -14.07 1.06
N THR A 215 19.87 -15.05 0.34
CA THR A 215 20.93 -14.86 -0.67
C THR A 215 20.39 -14.55 -2.07
N ALA A 216 19.09 -14.76 -2.29
CA ALA A 216 18.44 -14.38 -3.53
C ALA A 216 18.37 -12.86 -3.65
N GLU A 217 18.79 -12.37 -4.82
CA GLU A 217 18.64 -10.96 -5.18
C GLU A 217 17.16 -10.65 -5.47
N PRO A 218 16.69 -9.44 -5.15
CA PRO A 218 15.36 -8.98 -5.58
C PRO A 218 15.18 -9.13 -7.08
N SER A 219 13.99 -9.54 -7.51
CA SER A 219 13.63 -9.69 -8.92
C SER A 219 12.50 -8.75 -9.31
N VAL A 220 12.45 -8.37 -10.58
CA VAL A 220 11.46 -7.43 -11.09
C VAL A 220 10.17 -8.17 -11.47
N VAL A 221 9.04 -7.66 -11.01
CA VAL A 221 7.70 -8.07 -11.44
C VAL A 221 7.32 -7.34 -12.72
N ASP A 222 7.35 -6.01 -12.69
CA ASP A 222 7.12 -5.15 -13.85
C ASP A 222 7.84 -3.80 -13.71
N THR A 223 7.96 -3.06 -14.80
CA THR A 223 8.56 -1.72 -14.83
C THR A 223 7.66 -0.73 -15.55
N ILE A 224 7.78 0.56 -15.22
CA ILE A 224 7.14 1.65 -15.98
C ILE A 224 7.52 1.58 -17.46
N ALA A 225 8.78 1.24 -17.76
CA ALA A 225 9.28 1.12 -19.13
C ALA A 225 8.64 -0.02 -19.94
N ALA A 226 8.01 -1.01 -19.30
CA ALA A 226 7.30 -2.08 -19.98
C ALA A 226 5.95 -1.61 -20.55
N ALA A 227 5.42 -0.47 -20.10
CA ALA A 227 4.17 0.12 -20.54
C ALA A 227 2.94 -0.79 -20.42
N ASN A 228 2.87 -1.61 -19.37
CA ASN A 228 1.68 -2.40 -19.04
C ASN A 228 0.64 -1.62 -18.21
N GLY A 229 0.94 -0.39 -17.81
CA GLY A 229 0.01 0.44 -17.03
C GLY A 229 0.66 1.18 -15.87
N LEU A 230 1.84 0.76 -15.39
CA LEU A 230 2.54 1.51 -14.37
C LEU A 230 2.97 2.89 -14.90
N VAL A 231 2.89 3.88 -14.02
CA VAL A 231 3.50 5.20 -14.15
C VAL A 231 4.09 5.58 -12.80
N GLU A 232 5.00 6.54 -12.80
CA GLU A 232 5.51 7.15 -11.57
C GLU A 232 4.39 8.04 -10.98
N ASP A 233 4.03 7.94 -9.70
CA ASP A 233 4.64 7.07 -8.68
C ASP A 233 3.95 5.68 -8.59
N VAL A 234 4.77 4.63 -8.38
CA VAL A 234 4.32 3.27 -8.04
C VAL A 234 4.13 3.19 -6.53
N GLU A 235 2.87 3.31 -6.11
CA GLU A 235 2.51 3.51 -4.70
C GLU A 235 1.98 2.23 -4.03
N GLY A 236 0.90 2.36 -3.24
CA GLY A 236 0.27 1.30 -2.48
C GLY A 236 -0.04 0.07 -3.33
N MET A 237 0.04 -1.08 -2.67
CA MET A 237 -0.24 -2.36 -3.29
C MET A 237 -0.81 -3.33 -2.27
N SER A 238 -1.69 -4.20 -2.72
CA SER A 238 -2.24 -5.26 -1.88
C SER A 238 -2.55 -6.51 -2.73
N LEU A 239 -2.87 -7.60 -2.04
CA LEU A 239 -3.15 -8.90 -2.65
C LEU A 239 -4.62 -9.27 -2.49
N TRP A 240 -5.28 -9.55 -3.59
CA TRP A 240 -6.48 -10.39 -3.53
C TRP A 240 -6.05 -11.85 -3.47
N LEU A 241 -6.42 -12.58 -2.41
CA LEU A 241 -6.02 -13.97 -2.21
C LEU A 241 -7.13 -14.92 -2.68
N GLY A 242 -6.81 -15.83 -3.61
CA GLY A 242 -7.72 -16.88 -4.04
C GLY A 242 -7.74 -18.09 -3.09
N ASP A 243 -8.39 -19.16 -3.53
CA ASP A 243 -8.63 -20.38 -2.73
C ASP A 243 -7.36 -21.14 -2.36
N ASP A 244 -6.27 -20.97 -3.11
CA ASP A 244 -4.97 -21.59 -2.88
C ASP A 244 -3.81 -20.58 -2.84
N ALA A 245 -2.63 -21.08 -2.46
CA ALA A 245 -1.44 -20.25 -2.25
C ALA A 245 -0.95 -19.51 -3.50
N ASP A 246 -1.27 -20.00 -4.70
CA ASP A 246 -0.78 -19.44 -5.97
C ASP A 246 -1.86 -18.61 -6.67
N SER A 247 -3.13 -18.92 -6.41
CA SER A 247 -4.27 -18.17 -6.92
C SER A 247 -4.40 -16.79 -6.27
N GLY A 248 -4.80 -15.83 -7.09
CA GLY A 248 -5.05 -14.46 -6.68
C GLY A 248 -4.29 -13.43 -7.50
N TYR A 249 -4.31 -12.19 -7.02
CA TYR A 249 -3.87 -11.04 -7.79
C TYR A 249 -3.07 -10.06 -6.93
N LEU A 250 -2.01 -9.50 -7.51
CA LEU A 250 -1.36 -8.30 -7.00
C LEU A 250 -1.99 -7.09 -7.69
N VAL A 251 -2.42 -6.10 -6.91
CA VAL A 251 -2.96 -4.83 -7.39
C VAL A 251 -2.06 -3.71 -6.93
N VAL A 252 -1.71 -2.80 -7.84
CA VAL A 252 -0.71 -1.75 -7.61
C VAL A 252 -1.27 -0.41 -8.06
N SER A 253 -1.18 0.62 -7.22
CA SER A 253 -1.49 2.01 -7.57
C SER A 253 -0.43 2.56 -8.53
N ALA A 254 -0.89 3.16 -9.63
CA ALA A 254 -0.07 3.92 -10.56
C ALA A 254 -0.53 5.38 -10.49
N GLN A 255 -0.04 6.08 -9.46
CA GLN A 255 -0.65 7.25 -8.84
C GLN A 255 -0.91 8.38 -9.83
N ALA A 256 0.09 8.81 -10.61
CA ALA A 256 -0.04 9.96 -11.50
C ALA A 256 -0.98 9.75 -12.71
N ALA A 257 -1.53 8.53 -12.88
CA ALA A 257 -2.51 8.23 -13.92
C ALA A 257 -3.86 7.76 -13.35
N ASP A 258 -4.11 7.93 -12.05
CA ASP A 258 -5.38 7.64 -11.37
C ASP A 258 -5.92 6.23 -11.69
N ARG A 259 -5.02 5.23 -11.66
CA ARG A 259 -5.32 3.88 -12.10
C ARG A 259 -4.56 2.82 -11.34
N TYR A 260 -5.02 1.59 -11.48
CA TYR A 260 -4.47 0.42 -10.80
C TYR A 260 -4.14 -0.65 -11.82
N VAL A 261 -3.00 -1.32 -11.62
CA VAL A 261 -2.52 -2.40 -12.49
C VAL A 261 -2.60 -3.72 -11.75
N VAL A 262 -3.15 -4.74 -12.43
CA VAL A 262 -3.41 -6.06 -11.86
C VAL A 262 -2.47 -7.09 -12.48
N TYR A 263 -1.85 -7.92 -11.64
CA TYR A 263 -0.98 -9.04 -12.04
C TYR A 263 -1.44 -10.32 -11.37
N ASP A 264 -1.17 -11.47 -11.99
CA ASP A 264 -1.27 -12.75 -11.31
C ASP A 264 -0.35 -12.73 -10.07
N ARG A 265 -0.84 -13.27 -8.95
CA ARG A 265 -0.04 -13.42 -7.74
C ARG A 265 1.11 -14.40 -7.94
N ALA A 266 0.89 -15.54 -8.59
CA ALA A 266 1.95 -16.51 -8.86
C ALA A 266 2.95 -16.04 -9.94
N PRO A 267 4.24 -16.43 -9.86
CA PRO A 267 5.18 -16.21 -10.94
C PRO A 267 4.69 -16.89 -12.23
N PRO A 268 4.85 -16.26 -13.41
CA PRO A 268 5.72 -15.11 -13.69
C PRO A 268 5.03 -13.75 -13.51
N PHE A 269 4.00 -13.65 -12.67
CA PHE A 269 3.29 -12.40 -12.36
C PHE A 269 2.67 -11.76 -13.60
N ALA A 270 1.99 -12.56 -14.41
CA ALA A 270 1.47 -12.11 -15.69
C ALA A 270 0.51 -10.93 -15.50
N TRP A 271 0.68 -9.87 -16.27
CA TRP A 271 -0.25 -8.74 -16.31
C TRP A 271 -1.67 -9.21 -16.69
N ARG A 272 -2.68 -8.70 -15.99
CA ARG A 272 -4.09 -9.09 -16.11
C ARG A 272 -5.03 -7.98 -16.53
N GLY A 273 -4.65 -6.73 -16.32
CA GLY A 273 -5.51 -5.60 -16.69
C GLY A 273 -5.13 -4.31 -15.98
N VAL A 274 -5.84 -3.25 -16.38
CA VAL A 274 -5.76 -1.94 -15.75
C VAL A 274 -7.18 -1.45 -15.53
N PHE A 275 -7.45 -0.86 -14.36
CA PHE A 275 -8.73 -0.23 -14.07
C PHE A 275 -8.56 1.14 -13.41
N THR A 276 -9.60 1.95 -13.46
CA THR A 276 -9.73 3.23 -12.75
C THR A 276 -11.08 3.28 -12.02
N ILE A 277 -11.21 4.18 -11.05
CA ILE A 277 -12.45 4.38 -10.28
C ILE A 277 -13.03 5.74 -10.66
N ALA A 278 -14.16 5.73 -11.37
CA ALA A 278 -14.86 6.91 -11.83
C ALA A 278 -16.01 7.32 -10.89
N ASP A 279 -16.57 8.50 -11.15
CA ASP A 279 -17.75 9.02 -10.46
C ASP A 279 -18.92 8.02 -10.49
N ASN A 280 -19.51 7.78 -9.33
CA ASN A 280 -20.75 7.06 -9.20
C ASN A 280 -21.93 8.04 -9.22
N GLU A 281 -22.42 8.38 -10.42
CA GLU A 281 -23.56 9.32 -10.56
C GLU A 281 -24.83 8.88 -9.81
N ALA A 282 -25.01 7.58 -9.57
CA ALA A 282 -26.20 7.05 -8.91
C ALA A 282 -26.19 7.29 -7.40
N THR A 283 -25.02 7.30 -6.76
CA THR A 283 -24.85 7.53 -5.32
C THR A 283 -24.31 8.92 -4.99
N GLY A 284 -23.70 9.60 -5.97
CA GLY A 284 -23.03 10.89 -5.81
C GLY A 284 -21.60 10.78 -5.26
N ILE A 285 -21.06 9.58 -5.13
CA ILE A 285 -19.68 9.33 -4.69
C ILE A 285 -18.74 9.70 -5.85
N GLY A 286 -17.71 10.51 -5.56
CA GLY A 286 -16.70 10.88 -6.55
C GLY A 286 -15.83 9.71 -6.99
N GLY A 287 -15.21 9.85 -8.16
CA GLY A 287 -14.10 9.01 -8.58
C GLY A 287 -12.89 9.17 -7.66
N VAL A 288 -11.81 8.48 -8.00
CA VAL A 288 -10.57 8.50 -7.21
C VAL A 288 -9.46 9.12 -8.04
N SER A 289 -8.68 10.00 -7.41
CA SER A 289 -7.42 10.49 -7.96
C SER A 289 -6.26 10.31 -6.98
N HIS A 290 -5.06 10.27 -7.56
CA HIS A 290 -3.77 10.35 -6.86
C HIS A 290 -3.60 9.38 -5.68
N THR A 291 -4.13 8.15 -5.80
CA THR A 291 -4.07 7.16 -4.71
C THR A 291 -2.65 6.86 -4.24
N ASP A 292 -2.36 7.19 -2.98
CA ASP A 292 -1.21 6.68 -2.24
C ASP A 292 -1.44 5.19 -1.89
N GLY A 293 -2.15 4.90 -0.80
CA GLY A 293 -2.34 3.54 -0.28
C GLY A 293 -3.63 2.82 -0.74
N LEU A 294 -3.56 1.49 -0.74
CA LEU A 294 -4.70 0.61 -0.99
C LEU A 294 -4.59 -0.71 -0.23
N ASP A 295 -5.73 -1.27 0.16
CA ASP A 295 -5.81 -2.60 0.74
C ASP A 295 -6.99 -3.42 0.22
N ILE A 296 -6.79 -4.74 0.16
CA ILE A 296 -7.74 -5.70 -0.37
C ILE A 296 -7.97 -6.80 0.64
N SER A 297 -9.24 -7.05 0.96
CA SER A 297 -9.65 -8.28 1.62
C SER A 297 -10.44 -9.14 0.64
N SER A 298 -9.97 -10.38 0.41
CA SER A 298 -10.72 -11.39 -0.35
C SER A 298 -11.76 -12.14 0.51
N ALA A 299 -11.85 -11.85 1.81
CA ALA A 299 -12.84 -12.47 2.68
C ALA A 299 -14.25 -11.96 2.32
N PRO A 300 -15.27 -12.85 2.29
CA PRO A 300 -16.64 -12.43 2.04
C PRO A 300 -17.15 -11.55 3.18
N LEU A 301 -17.58 -10.33 2.84
CA LEU A 301 -18.20 -9.38 3.76
C LEU A 301 -19.70 -9.23 3.43
N PRO A 302 -20.54 -8.67 4.32
CA PRO A 302 -21.97 -8.53 4.04
C PRO A 302 -22.24 -7.74 2.76
N GLY A 303 -22.85 -8.40 1.78
CA GLY A 303 -23.13 -7.82 0.46
C GLY A 303 -21.94 -7.79 -0.50
N LEU A 304 -20.76 -8.25 -0.06
CA LEU A 304 -19.50 -8.24 -0.81
C LEU A 304 -18.91 -9.65 -0.84
N PRO A 305 -19.51 -10.58 -1.61
CA PRO A 305 -19.10 -11.98 -1.62
C PRO A 305 -17.70 -12.19 -2.23
N GLY A 306 -17.26 -11.30 -3.12
CA GLY A 306 -15.91 -11.33 -3.70
C GLY A 306 -14.84 -10.59 -2.89
N GLY A 307 -15.23 -9.94 -1.80
CA GLY A 307 -14.34 -9.11 -1.00
C GLY A 307 -14.43 -7.62 -1.30
N LEU A 308 -13.53 -6.86 -0.68
CA LEU A 308 -13.53 -5.39 -0.66
C LEU A 308 -12.13 -4.87 -1.01
N LEU A 309 -12.08 -3.92 -1.93
CA LEU A 309 -10.94 -3.03 -2.13
C LEU A 309 -11.24 -1.70 -1.43
N VAL A 310 -10.27 -1.18 -0.68
CA VAL A 310 -10.27 0.17 -0.13
C VAL A 310 -9.07 0.92 -0.70
N VAL A 311 -9.29 2.12 -1.23
CA VAL A 311 -8.24 2.97 -1.81
C VAL A 311 -8.32 4.36 -1.21
N GLN A 312 -7.17 5.00 -1.02
CA GLN A 312 -7.12 6.42 -0.70
C GLN A 312 -7.54 7.28 -1.91
N ASP A 313 -8.15 8.42 -1.62
CA ASP A 313 -8.54 9.43 -2.59
C ASP A 313 -8.11 10.82 -2.10
N ASP A 314 -7.29 11.49 -2.91
CA ASP A 314 -6.75 12.80 -2.58
C ASP A 314 -7.77 13.93 -2.75
N ALA A 315 -8.92 13.67 -3.38
CA ALA A 315 -9.88 14.68 -3.79
C ALA A 315 -11.33 14.36 -3.41
N ASN A 316 -11.84 15.00 -2.35
CA ASN A 316 -13.23 14.77 -1.90
C ASN A 316 -14.11 16.04 -1.83
N PRO A 317 -14.53 16.63 -2.97
CA PRO A 317 -14.07 16.41 -4.34
C PRO A 317 -12.92 17.34 -4.74
N VAL A 318 -12.40 18.13 -3.79
CA VAL A 318 -11.32 19.08 -4.01
C VAL A 318 -10.02 18.40 -3.58
N SER A 319 -9.03 18.35 -4.48
CA SER A 319 -7.70 17.79 -4.19
C SER A 319 -7.06 18.45 -2.97
N GLU A 320 -6.41 17.64 -2.15
CA GLU A 320 -5.79 18.02 -0.87
C GLU A 320 -6.78 18.68 0.11
N PHE A 321 -8.04 18.26 0.08
CA PHE A 321 -9.06 18.77 0.98
C PHE A 321 -10.01 17.66 1.41
N ASN A 322 -10.16 17.49 2.73
CA ASN A 322 -11.08 16.52 3.32
C ASN A 322 -10.94 15.11 2.71
N GLN A 323 -9.70 14.68 2.46
CA GLN A 323 -9.36 13.39 1.86
C GLN A 323 -10.02 12.23 2.63
N ASN A 324 -10.26 11.12 1.93
CA ASN A 324 -10.91 9.95 2.51
C ASN A 324 -10.50 8.67 1.78
N PHE A 325 -11.18 7.57 2.10
CA PHE A 325 -11.01 6.30 1.39
C PHE A 325 -12.29 5.90 0.67
N LYS A 326 -12.16 5.41 -0.56
CA LYS A 326 -13.27 4.82 -1.33
C LYS A 326 -13.28 3.31 -1.19
N MET A 327 -14.49 2.75 -1.21
CA MET A 327 -14.75 1.31 -1.06
C MET A 327 -15.31 0.77 -2.38
N VAL A 328 -14.71 -0.31 -2.89
CA VAL A 328 -15.06 -0.92 -4.17
C VAL A 328 -15.33 -2.41 -3.98
N ASP A 329 -16.46 -2.89 -4.52
CA ASP A 329 -16.76 -4.33 -4.60
C ASP A 329 -15.77 -5.01 -5.54
N TRP A 330 -14.97 -5.94 -5.00
CA TRP A 330 -14.00 -6.69 -5.79
C TRP A 330 -14.65 -7.45 -6.96
N THR A 331 -15.90 -7.88 -6.80
CA THR A 331 -16.65 -8.59 -7.84
C THR A 331 -16.72 -7.75 -9.12
N ALA A 332 -16.96 -6.45 -9.02
CA ALA A 332 -17.02 -5.55 -10.17
C ALA A 332 -15.68 -5.46 -10.91
N ILE A 333 -14.56 -5.46 -10.18
CA ILE A 333 -13.21 -5.47 -10.75
C ILE A 333 -12.97 -6.81 -11.46
N SER A 334 -13.30 -7.91 -10.80
CA SER A 334 -13.09 -9.25 -11.35
C SER A 334 -13.87 -9.49 -12.65
N GLU A 335 -15.13 -9.03 -12.71
CA GLU A 335 -15.96 -9.14 -13.91
C GLU A 335 -15.46 -8.24 -15.04
N ALA A 336 -15.02 -7.01 -14.73
CA ALA A 336 -14.56 -6.06 -15.74
C ALA A 336 -13.21 -6.45 -16.37
N LEU A 337 -12.39 -7.22 -15.66
CA LEU A 337 -11.07 -7.66 -16.12
C LEU A 337 -11.02 -9.16 -16.47
N ASP A 338 -12.16 -9.86 -16.48
CA ASP A 338 -12.24 -11.32 -16.70
C ASP A 338 -11.25 -12.10 -15.80
N LEU A 339 -11.23 -11.76 -14.51
CA LEU A 339 -10.45 -12.47 -13.49
C LEU A 339 -11.16 -13.76 -13.08
N ASN A 340 -10.39 -14.77 -12.66
CA ASN A 340 -10.87 -16.09 -12.26
C ASN A 340 -11.20 -16.16 -10.77
#